data_AF-A0A924GQ63-F1
#
_entry.id   AF-A0A924GQ63-F1
#
_cell.length_a   1.000
_cell.length_b   1.000
_cell.length_c   1.000
_cell.angle_alpha   90.00
_cell.angle_beta   90.00
_cell.angle_gamma   90.00
#
_symmetry.space_group_name_H-M   'P 1'
#
loop_
_entity.id
_entity.type
_entity.pdbx_description
1 polymer ?
#
loop_
_entity_poly.entity_id
_entity_poly.type
_entity_poly.pdbx_seq_one_letter_code
_entity_poly.pdbx_strand_id
1 'polypeptide(L)' 'MTFSPEPPFTHGQPAKAAGTTAVLYCNLGTPEAPTAAALRPYLAQFLSDHRV' A
#
# COMPACT_ATOMS: atom_id res chain seq x y z
N MET A 1 -24.41 -4.75 -21.44
CA MET A 1 -23.10 -4.23 -21.00
C MET A 1 -22.30 -3.92 -22.25
N THR A 2 -21.91 -2.65 -22.46
CA THR A 2 -21.10 -2.23 -23.60
C THR A 2 -19.63 -2.45 -23.28
N PHE A 3 -18.91 -3.10 -24.19
CA PHE A 3 -17.48 -3.32 -24.08
C PHE A 3 -16.73 -1.99 -24.33
N SER A 4 -15.82 -1.62 -23.42
CA SER A 4 -14.89 -0.51 -23.63
C SER A 4 -13.56 -1.07 -24.14
N PRO A 5 -13.12 -0.71 -25.36
CA PRO A 5 -11.84 -1.17 -25.88
C PRO A 5 -10.68 -0.59 -25.07
N GLU A 6 -9.59 -1.36 -24.99
CA GLU A 6 -8.36 -0.92 -24.33
C GLU A 6 -7.71 0.24 -25.12
N PRO A 7 -7.22 1.30 -24.44
CA PRO A 7 -6.49 2.36 -25.11
C PRO A 7 -5.20 1.86 -25.78
N PRO A 8 -4.79 2.45 -26.92
CA PRO A 8 -3.53 2.09 -27.57
C PRO A 8 -2.34 2.39 -26.65
N PHE A 9 -1.46 1.39 -26.47
CA PHE A 9 -0.23 1.48 -25.66
C PHE A 9 1.00 1.28 -26.54
N THR A 10 2.04 2.11 -26.35
CA THR A 10 3.32 2.00 -27.05
C THR A 10 4.42 1.68 -26.03
N HIS A 11 5.08 0.52 -26.19
CA HIS A 11 6.20 0.12 -25.33
C HIS A 11 7.36 1.12 -25.40
N GLY A 12 7.99 1.41 -24.26
CA GLY A 12 9.11 2.35 -24.17
C GLY A 12 8.72 3.83 -24.10
N GLN A 13 7.43 4.17 -24.12
CA GLN A 13 6.98 5.52 -23.76
C GLN A 13 7.26 5.77 -22.27
N PRO A 14 7.84 6.92 -21.88
CA PRO A 14 7.89 7.31 -20.48
C PRO A 14 6.46 7.42 -19.96
N ALA A 15 6.23 7.04 -18.71
CA ALA A 15 4.90 7.16 -18.09
C ALA A 15 4.38 8.59 -18.31
N LYS A 16 3.28 8.75 -19.05
CA LYS A 16 2.68 10.06 -19.30
C LYS A 16 2.40 10.71 -17.94
N ALA A 17 2.89 11.93 -17.73
CA ALA A 17 2.68 12.71 -16.51
C ALA A 17 1.20 12.94 -16.13
N ALA A 18 0.25 12.55 -16.99
CA ALA A 18 -1.19 12.53 -16.71
C ALA A 18 -1.65 11.31 -15.88
N GLY A 19 -0.75 10.37 -15.58
CA GLY A 19 -1.03 9.19 -14.77
C GLY A 19 0.25 8.53 -14.29
N THR A 20 0.96 9.17 -13.37
CA THR A 20 2.08 8.54 -12.67
C THR A 20 1.53 7.36 -11.88
N THR A 21 1.80 6.13 -12.34
CA THR A 21 1.43 4.92 -11.60
C THR A 21 2.15 4.90 -10.26
N ALA A 22 1.40 4.97 -9.16
CA ALA A 22 1.94 4.88 -7.82
C ALA A 22 2.06 3.42 -7.37
N VAL A 23 3.13 3.12 -6.62
CA VAL A 23 3.30 1.84 -5.94
C VAL A 23 2.99 2.05 -4.47
N LEU A 24 1.96 1.37 -3.96
CA LEU A 24 1.70 1.31 -2.52
C LEU A 24 2.47 0.13 -1.93
N TYR A 25 3.54 0.44 -1.19
CA TYR A 25 4.24 -0.56 -0.39
C TYR A 25 3.55 -0.68 0.97
N CYS A 26 2.84 -1.77 1.18
CA CYS A 26 2.20 -2.07 2.44
C CYS A 26 3.13 -2.91 3.32
N ASN A 27 3.32 -2.46 4.55
CA ASN A 27 3.92 -3.23 5.61
C ASN A 27 3.24 -2.87 6.93
N LEU A 28 3.29 -3.77 7.89
CA LEU A 28 2.78 -3.57 9.25
C LEU A 28 3.65 -2.60 10.07
N GLY A 29 4.91 -2.43 9.64
CA GLY A 29 5.91 -1.70 10.42
C GLY A 29 6.41 -2.53 11.61
N THR A 30 7.19 -1.86 12.46
CA THR A 30 7.88 -2.44 13.62
C THR A 30 7.77 -1.43 14.77
N PRO A 31 7.71 -1.87 16.05
CA PRO A 31 7.84 -0.95 17.18
C PRO A 31 9.15 -0.15 17.13
N GLU A 32 9.13 1.06 17.67
CA GLU A 32 10.30 1.97 17.69
C GLU A 32 11.49 1.42 18.50
N ALA A 33 11.22 0.59 19.52
CA ALA A 33 12.23 -0.04 20.35
C ALA A 33 11.75 -1.39 20.90
N PRO A 34 12.65 -2.30 21.30
CA PRO A 34 12.31 -3.58 21.91
C PRO A 34 12.00 -3.44 23.42
N THR A 35 11.18 -2.44 23.79
CA THR A 35 10.77 -2.21 25.18
C THR A 35 9.27 -2.39 25.35
N ALA A 36 8.83 -2.73 26.55
CA ALA A 36 7.39 -2.90 26.82
C ALA A 36 6.57 -1.64 26.52
N ALA A 37 7.14 -0.46 26.75
CA ALA A 37 6.50 0.82 26.47
C ALA A 37 6.27 1.02 24.96
N ALA A 38 7.29 0.75 24.13
CA ALA A 38 7.19 0.87 22.67
C ALA A 38 6.34 -0.23 22.02
N LEU A 39 6.30 -1.42 22.63
CA LEU A 39 5.48 -2.54 22.14
C LEU A 39 3.98 -2.34 22.39
N ARG A 40 3.57 -1.71 23.50
CA ARG A 40 2.14 -1.52 23.83
C ARG A 40 1.30 -0.92 22.69
N PRO A 41 1.65 0.26 22.11
CA PRO A 41 0.85 0.85 21.05
C PRO A 41 0.87 0.03 19.76
N TYR A 42 2.00 -0.62 19.44
CA TYR A 42 2.12 -1.49 18.27
C TYR A 42 1.20 -2.71 18.40
N LEU A 43 1.27 -3.44 19.52
CA LEU A 43 0.43 -4.62 19.76
C LEU A 43 -1.06 -4.27 19.85
N ALA A 44 -1.41 -3.11 20.42
CA ALA A 44 -2.80 -2.66 20.48
C ALA A 44 -3.43 -2.49 19.10
N GLN A 45 -2.66 -2.06 18.08
CA GLN A 45 -3.16 -1.94 16.70
C GLN A 45 -3.56 -3.29 16.11
N PHE A 46 -2.86 -4.38 16.47
CA PHE A 46 -3.16 -5.72 15.97
C PHE A 46 -4.23 -6.42 16.77
N LEU A 47 -4.07 -6.47 18.10
CA LEU A 47 -4.93 -7.27 18.98
C LEU A 47 -6.36 -6.73 19.10
N SER A 48 -6.61 -5.50 18.62
CA SER A 48 -7.96 -4.90 18.58
C SER A 48 -8.62 -4.97 17.21
N ASP A 49 -7.90 -5.33 16.15
CA ASP A 49 -8.45 -5.43 14.81
C ASP A 49 -9.09 -6.80 14.61
N HIS A 50 -10.41 -6.85 14.42
CA HIS A 50 -11.15 -8.11 14.20
C HIS A 50 -10.76 -8.86 12.92
N ARG A 51 -9.99 -8.24 12.02
CA ARG A 51 -9.46 -8.88 10.81
C ARG A 51 -8.18 -9.67 11.09
N VAL A 52 -7.59 -9.51 12.28
CA VAL A 52 -6.38 -10.18 12.76
C VAL A 52 -6.76 -11.14 13.89
#